data_AF-A0A7L2N1V6-F1
#
_entry.id   AF-A0A7L2N1V6-F1
#
_cell.length_a   1.000
_cell.length_b   1.000
_cell.length_c   1.000
_cell.angle_alpha   90.00
_cell.angle_beta   90.00
_cell.angle_gamma   90.00
#
_symmetry.space_group_name_H-M   'P 1'
#
loop_
_entity.id
_entity.type
_entity.pdbx_description
1 polymer ?
#
loop_
_entity_poly.entity_id
_entity_poly.type
_entity_poly.pdbx_seq_one_letter_code
_entity_poly.pdbx_strand_id
1 'polypeptide(L)'
;PPTPPPPGAPTARILFLTDLHWDRQYVPGSAAACPDPLCCRGAPREGPGAAGFWGTYGKCDLPLHTIDALLAQLPNATGHTSNGTGNGTGGFAAAYWTGDIPAHDVWQQSRGDQLRALRTVTALLRARLGGLRVFPAVGNHEATPVNAFPPPYVRGNRSAAWLYDAMAEAWQHWLPPAALHTLRVGGFYTAQVWPGLRLVSLNMNFCSQANFWLLINATDPAGQLQWLMGVLADAERDGEKVHIIGHIPPAHCLRSWSWNYYRIVNRFEGTIAAQFFGHTHLDEFELFYDEETLSRPVSIAFIAPSVTTYISLNPG
;
A
#
# COMPACT_ATOMS: atom_id res chain seq x y z
N PRO A 1 4.09 9.77 28.55
CA PRO A 1 4.14 10.47 27.25
C PRO A 1 5.52 10.24 26.62
N PRO A 2 5.62 10.00 25.30
CA PRO A 2 6.92 9.86 24.65
C PRO A 2 7.72 11.15 24.79
N THR A 3 9.02 11.02 25.10
CA THR A 3 9.93 12.18 25.17
C THR A 3 10.24 12.63 23.74
N PRO A 4 9.98 13.90 23.37
CA PRO A 4 10.37 14.40 22.06
C PRO A 4 11.88 14.25 21.84
N PRO A 5 12.33 14.05 20.59
CA PRO A 5 13.75 13.99 20.30
C PRO A 5 14.42 15.33 20.65
N PRO A 6 15.70 15.31 21.11
CA PRO A 6 16.41 16.54 21.41
C PRO A 6 16.62 17.40 20.14
N PRO A 7 16.77 18.73 20.26
CA PRO A 7 17.10 19.59 19.12
C PRO A 7 18.32 19.08 18.35
N GLY A 8 18.21 19.00 17.02
CA GLY A 8 19.28 18.50 16.16
C GLY A 8 19.40 16.97 16.08
N ALA A 9 18.47 16.22 16.68
CA ALA A 9 18.40 14.78 16.46
C ALA A 9 18.26 14.44 14.96
N PRO A 10 18.89 13.35 14.48
CA PRO A 10 18.75 12.93 13.09
C PRO A 10 17.27 12.70 12.71
N THR A 11 16.90 13.10 11.50
CA THR A 11 15.57 12.85 10.93
C THR A 11 15.68 11.99 9.68
N ALA A 12 14.69 11.14 9.45
CA ALA A 12 14.57 10.33 8.25
C ALA A 12 13.31 10.75 7.48
N ARG A 13 13.41 10.83 6.15
CA ARG A 13 12.27 11.09 5.25
C ARG A 13 11.85 9.80 4.59
N ILE A 14 10.58 9.45 4.66
CA ILE A 14 10.01 8.27 4.01
C ILE A 14 9.08 8.73 2.91
N LEU A 15 9.28 8.24 1.69
CA LEU A 15 8.31 8.43 0.60
C LEU A 15 7.13 7.49 0.84
N PHE A 16 5.90 7.97 0.68
CA PHE A 16 4.71 7.14 0.72
C PHE A 16 3.99 7.24 -0.62
N LEU A 17 3.72 6.10 -1.25
CA LEU A 17 2.98 6.00 -2.50
C LEU A 17 1.79 5.06 -2.30
N THR A 18 0.63 5.42 -2.81
CA THR A 18 -0.56 4.56 -2.73
C THR A 18 -1.52 4.83 -3.87
N ASP A 19 -2.32 3.83 -4.24
CA ASP A 19 -3.47 4.00 -5.13
C ASP A 19 -3.07 4.66 -6.46
N LEU A 20 -2.09 4.05 -7.15
CA LEU A 20 -1.55 4.55 -8.41
C LEU A 20 -2.56 4.40 -9.55
N HIS A 21 -3.31 3.30 -9.54
CA HIS A 21 -4.30 2.92 -10.55
C HIS A 21 -3.90 3.30 -11.98
N TRP A 22 -2.90 2.58 -12.50
CA TRP A 22 -2.49 2.73 -13.88
C TRP A 22 -3.54 2.16 -14.83
N ASP A 23 -4.16 3.04 -15.62
CA ASP A 23 -5.02 2.65 -16.73
C ASP A 23 -4.23 2.60 -18.04
N ARG A 24 -3.97 1.38 -18.51
CA ARG A 24 -3.32 1.13 -19.80
C ARG A 24 -4.13 1.63 -21.00
N GLN A 25 -5.46 1.72 -20.87
CA GLN A 25 -6.35 2.15 -21.96
C GLN A 25 -6.76 3.62 -21.83
N TYR A 26 -6.14 4.39 -20.94
CA TYR A 26 -6.37 5.83 -20.86
C TYR A 26 -6.00 6.49 -22.20
N VAL A 27 -6.92 7.27 -22.76
CA VAL A 27 -6.71 7.99 -24.03
C VAL A 27 -7.05 9.46 -23.84
N PRO A 28 -6.06 10.37 -23.92
CA PRO A 28 -6.33 11.81 -23.97
C PRO A 28 -7.32 12.17 -25.08
N GLY A 29 -8.25 13.05 -24.79
CA GLY A 29 -9.31 13.47 -25.71
C GLY A 29 -10.55 12.57 -25.70
N SER A 30 -10.53 11.39 -25.07
CA SER A 30 -11.70 10.51 -24.97
C SER A 30 -12.79 11.08 -24.05
N ALA A 31 -13.95 10.44 -23.96
CA ALA A 31 -15.04 10.92 -23.10
C ALA A 31 -14.71 10.74 -21.62
N ALA A 32 -14.61 11.85 -20.86
CA ALA A 32 -14.44 11.82 -19.41
C ALA A 32 -15.73 11.52 -18.65
N ALA A 33 -16.88 11.78 -19.29
CA ALA A 33 -18.20 11.38 -18.82
C ALA A 33 -18.78 10.33 -19.77
N CYS A 34 -18.94 9.12 -19.25
CA CYS A 34 -19.44 7.94 -19.96
C CYS A 34 -20.40 7.17 -19.04
N PRO A 35 -21.22 6.24 -19.56
CA PRO A 35 -22.13 5.45 -18.73
C PRO A 35 -21.38 4.41 -17.86
N ASP A 36 -20.17 4.00 -18.25
CA ASP A 36 -19.40 2.94 -17.57
C ASP A 36 -18.78 3.40 -16.24
N PRO A 37 -18.41 2.49 -15.32
CA PRO A 37 -17.83 2.86 -14.02
C PRO A 37 -16.45 3.52 -14.09
N LEU A 38 -15.72 3.34 -15.19
CA LEU A 38 -14.44 4.00 -15.50
C LEU A 38 -14.49 4.56 -16.93
N CYS A 39 -14.17 5.84 -17.08
CA CYS A 39 -14.17 6.58 -18.34
C CYS A 39 -12.75 6.98 -18.77
N CYS A 40 -12.62 7.99 -19.65
CA CYS A 40 -11.35 8.44 -20.22
C CYS A 40 -10.62 7.36 -21.06
N ARG A 41 -11.42 6.48 -21.67
CA ARG A 41 -10.99 5.37 -22.54
C ARG A 41 -11.69 5.46 -23.89
N GLY A 42 -11.13 4.77 -24.90
CA GLY A 42 -11.73 4.65 -26.23
C GLY A 42 -11.33 5.77 -27.19
N ALA A 43 -12.17 6.05 -28.18
CA ALA A 43 -11.86 6.99 -29.25
C ALA A 43 -11.82 8.45 -28.74
N PRO A 44 -10.83 9.26 -29.15
CA PRO A 44 -10.84 10.70 -28.92
C PRO A 44 -12.10 11.34 -29.51
N ARG A 45 -12.60 12.39 -28.84
CA ARG A 45 -13.72 13.21 -29.30
C ARG A 45 -13.35 14.69 -29.25
N GLU A 46 -13.98 15.48 -30.09
CA GLU A 46 -13.88 16.94 -30.04
C GLU A 46 -14.95 17.55 -29.12
N GLY A 47 -14.60 18.63 -28.43
CA GLY A 47 -15.53 19.41 -27.61
C GLY A 47 -15.35 19.25 -26.09
N PRO A 48 -16.22 19.90 -25.30
CA PRO A 48 -16.11 19.94 -23.84
C PRO A 48 -16.28 18.56 -23.19
N GLY A 49 -15.63 18.37 -22.04
CA GLY A 49 -15.66 17.11 -21.29
C GLY A 49 -14.78 16.00 -21.91
N ALA A 50 -13.79 16.37 -22.72
CA ALA A 50 -12.75 15.47 -23.18
C ALA A 50 -11.72 15.22 -22.07
N ALA A 51 -11.16 14.01 -22.01
CA ALA A 51 -10.13 13.62 -21.08
C ALA A 51 -8.86 14.45 -21.31
N GLY A 52 -8.29 15.00 -20.24
CA GLY A 52 -7.03 15.72 -20.25
C GLY A 52 -5.85 14.82 -20.60
N PHE A 53 -4.70 15.43 -20.91
CA PHE A 53 -3.48 14.66 -21.18
C PHE A 53 -2.95 13.97 -19.91
N TRP A 54 -2.95 14.65 -18.77
CA TRP A 54 -2.34 14.17 -17.52
C TRP A 54 -3.29 13.39 -16.60
N GLY A 55 -4.57 13.28 -16.95
CA GLY A 55 -5.62 12.86 -16.01
C GLY A 55 -6.83 13.77 -16.11
N THR A 56 -7.92 13.43 -15.43
CA THR A 56 -9.16 14.20 -15.51
C THR A 56 -9.98 14.08 -14.24
N TYR A 57 -10.54 15.19 -13.78
CA TYR A 57 -11.54 15.17 -12.72
C TYR A 57 -12.81 14.46 -13.21
N GLY A 58 -12.97 13.22 -12.77
CA GLY A 58 -14.10 12.35 -13.08
C GLY A 58 -13.83 10.95 -12.57
N LYS A 59 -14.65 10.00 -13.02
CA LYS A 59 -14.42 8.57 -12.79
C LYS A 59 -13.40 8.03 -13.79
N CYS A 60 -12.17 8.53 -13.68
CA CYS A 60 -11.04 8.18 -14.55
C CYS A 60 -9.80 7.90 -13.71
N ASP A 61 -9.00 6.96 -14.19
CA ASP A 61 -7.70 6.59 -13.65
C ASP A 61 -6.57 7.22 -14.47
N LEU A 62 -5.31 6.90 -14.17
CA LEU A 62 -4.16 7.61 -14.73
C LEU A 62 -3.48 6.91 -15.90
N PRO A 63 -3.03 7.68 -16.92
CA PRO A 63 -2.06 7.18 -17.88
C PRO A 63 -0.66 7.05 -17.23
N LEU A 64 0.15 6.15 -17.77
CA LEU A 64 1.49 5.85 -17.22
C LEU A 64 2.40 7.08 -17.15
N HIS A 65 2.30 8.00 -18.12
CA HIS A 65 3.16 9.18 -18.17
C HIS A 65 2.90 10.18 -17.04
N THR A 66 1.72 10.18 -16.42
CA THR A 66 1.45 11.01 -15.23
C THR A 66 2.17 10.44 -14.01
N ILE A 67 2.08 9.12 -13.80
CA ILE A 67 2.81 8.42 -12.74
C ILE A 67 4.32 8.62 -12.92
N ASP A 68 4.81 8.47 -14.15
CA ASP A 68 6.22 8.71 -14.48
C ASP A 68 6.65 10.16 -14.21
N ALA A 69 5.83 11.14 -14.58
CA ALA A 69 6.10 12.56 -14.35
C ALA A 69 6.08 12.94 -12.86
N LEU A 70 5.22 12.32 -12.05
CA LEU A 70 5.24 12.46 -10.59
C LEU A 70 6.56 11.95 -10.03
N LEU A 71 6.94 10.73 -10.39
CA LEU A 71 8.18 10.11 -9.89
C LEU A 71 9.44 10.85 -10.35
N ALA A 72 9.41 11.47 -11.54
CA ALA A 72 10.52 12.27 -12.06
C ALA A 72 10.76 13.58 -11.29
N GLN A 73 9.78 14.06 -10.54
CA GLN A 73 9.91 15.28 -9.71
C GLN A 73 10.48 14.99 -8.32
N LEU A 74 10.55 13.73 -7.91
CA LEU A 74 11.13 13.37 -6.63
C LEU A 74 12.62 13.73 -6.61
N PRO A 75 13.13 14.35 -5.53
CA PRO A 75 14.54 14.69 -5.43
C PRO A 75 15.38 13.42 -5.61
N ASN A 76 16.46 13.51 -6.41
CA ASN A 76 17.29 12.38 -6.83
C ASN A 76 17.50 11.36 -5.70
N ALA A 77 16.77 10.24 -5.77
CA ALA A 77 16.89 9.11 -4.84
C ALA A 77 18.25 8.39 -4.95
N THR A 78 19.10 8.83 -5.89
CA THR A 78 20.42 8.28 -6.22
C THR A 78 21.58 8.88 -5.41
N GLY A 79 21.31 9.80 -4.48
CA GLY A 79 22.33 10.33 -3.57
C GLY A 79 22.73 9.32 -2.48
N HIS A 80 23.59 8.35 -2.82
CA HIS A 80 24.42 7.69 -1.82
C HIS A 80 25.32 8.74 -1.14
N THR A 81 24.92 9.27 0.01
CA THR A 81 25.87 9.86 0.95
C THR A 81 26.46 8.73 1.80
N SER A 82 27.36 7.97 1.18
CA SER A 82 28.36 7.18 1.88
C SER A 82 29.30 8.14 2.60
N ASN A 83 28.90 8.60 3.79
CA ASN A 83 29.73 8.91 4.94
C ASN A 83 28.85 9.67 5.94
N GLY A 84 28.77 9.13 7.15
CA GLY A 84 28.17 9.82 8.28
C GLY A 84 28.75 11.23 8.42
N THR A 85 27.92 12.15 8.92
CA THR A 85 28.11 13.60 8.98
C THR A 85 27.71 14.33 7.69
N GLY A 86 26.44 14.73 7.62
CA GLY A 86 25.97 15.58 6.53
C GLY A 86 24.55 16.08 6.79
N ASN A 87 24.46 17.31 7.29
CA ASN A 87 23.23 18.10 7.33
C ASN A 87 22.85 18.47 5.87
N GLY A 88 22.28 17.53 5.11
CA GLY A 88 22.04 17.64 3.66
C GLY A 88 20.66 17.13 3.23
N THR A 89 19.77 18.05 2.92
CA THR A 89 18.30 17.96 2.86
C THR A 89 17.71 17.45 1.52
N GLY A 90 18.24 16.37 0.94
CA GLY A 90 17.82 15.94 -0.42
C GLY A 90 16.88 14.72 -0.49
N GLY A 91 17.27 13.59 0.10
CA GLY A 91 16.74 12.27 -0.27
C GLY A 91 15.81 11.61 0.74
N PHE A 92 15.20 10.51 0.31
CA PHE A 92 14.42 9.60 1.15
C PHE A 92 15.28 8.46 1.68
N ALA A 93 15.00 7.99 2.91
CA ALA A 93 15.68 6.85 3.53
C ALA A 93 15.07 5.50 3.09
N ALA A 94 13.77 5.48 2.85
CA ALA A 94 13.03 4.36 2.26
C ALA A 94 11.73 4.87 1.61
N ALA A 95 11.03 3.98 0.91
CA ALA A 95 9.68 4.22 0.43
C ALA A 95 8.70 3.14 0.91
N TYR A 96 7.48 3.52 1.24
CA TYR A 96 6.35 2.62 1.48
C TYR A 96 5.39 2.73 0.29
N TRP A 97 4.89 1.59 -0.18
CA TRP A 97 4.01 1.54 -1.34
C TRP A 97 2.80 0.64 -1.12
N THR A 98 1.64 1.18 -0.82
CA THR A 98 0.53 0.41 -0.24
C THR A 98 -0.47 -0.17 -1.24
N GLY A 99 -0.03 -0.49 -2.45
CA GLY A 99 -0.83 -1.26 -3.42
C GLY A 99 -1.74 -0.43 -4.31
N ASP A 100 -2.77 -1.08 -4.86
CA ASP A 100 -3.72 -0.57 -5.85
C ASP A 100 -3.05 0.00 -7.11
N ILE A 101 -2.42 -0.94 -7.82
CA ILE A 101 -1.70 -0.73 -9.07
C ILE A 101 -2.65 -0.72 -10.28
N PRO A 102 -3.55 -1.72 -10.46
CA PRO A 102 -4.40 -1.79 -11.64
C PRO A 102 -5.58 -0.81 -11.54
N ALA A 103 -6.07 -0.33 -12.68
CA ALA A 103 -7.22 0.56 -12.77
C ALA A 103 -8.55 -0.08 -12.30
N HIS A 104 -9.61 0.72 -12.29
CA HIS A 104 -10.97 0.34 -11.90
C HIS A 104 -11.79 -0.33 -13.02
N ASP A 105 -11.15 -0.86 -14.06
CA ASP A 105 -11.82 -1.56 -15.17
C ASP A 105 -12.13 -3.03 -14.88
N VAL A 106 -12.62 -3.28 -13.66
CA VAL A 106 -12.78 -4.58 -13.01
C VAL A 106 -13.66 -5.57 -13.77
N TRP A 107 -14.50 -5.08 -14.70
CA TRP A 107 -15.36 -5.91 -15.55
C TRP A 107 -14.61 -6.63 -16.68
N GLN A 108 -13.37 -6.23 -16.99
CA GLN A 108 -12.61 -6.76 -18.12
C GLN A 108 -11.11 -7.01 -17.81
N GLN A 109 -10.80 -7.45 -16.60
CA GLN A 109 -9.42 -7.73 -16.17
C GLN A 109 -9.08 -9.22 -16.21
N SER A 110 -7.99 -9.57 -16.89
CA SER A 110 -7.40 -10.91 -16.84
C SER A 110 -6.20 -10.97 -15.88
N ARG A 111 -5.79 -12.16 -15.43
CA ARG A 111 -4.55 -12.32 -14.64
C ARG A 111 -3.35 -11.77 -15.38
N GLY A 112 -3.31 -11.91 -16.70
CA GLY A 112 -2.24 -11.38 -17.54
C GLY A 112 -2.16 -9.85 -17.48
N ASP A 113 -3.29 -9.17 -17.38
CA ASP A 113 -3.34 -7.71 -17.25
C ASP A 113 -2.89 -7.26 -15.85
N GLN A 114 -3.33 -7.94 -14.78
CA GLN A 114 -2.87 -7.65 -13.42
C GLN A 114 -1.35 -7.83 -13.28
N LEU A 115 -0.81 -8.95 -13.79
CA LEU A 115 0.63 -9.20 -13.76
C LEU A 115 1.42 -8.20 -14.62
N ARG A 116 0.83 -7.70 -15.71
CA ARG A 116 1.43 -6.64 -16.51
C ARG A 116 1.46 -5.32 -15.75
N ALA A 117 0.37 -4.94 -15.09
CA ALA A 117 0.32 -3.75 -14.23
C ALA A 117 1.39 -3.82 -13.13
N LEU A 118 1.43 -4.93 -12.39
CA LEU A 118 2.44 -5.18 -11.35
C LEU A 118 3.87 -5.01 -11.88
N ARG A 119 4.21 -5.68 -12.99
CA ARG A 119 5.57 -5.66 -13.55
C ARG A 119 5.95 -4.29 -14.12
N THR A 120 5.05 -3.64 -14.85
CA THR A 120 5.31 -2.32 -15.45
C THR A 120 5.53 -1.27 -14.37
N VAL A 121 4.62 -1.17 -13.40
CA VAL A 121 4.72 -0.13 -12.36
C VAL A 121 5.88 -0.43 -11.41
N THR A 122 6.13 -1.69 -11.05
CA THR A 122 7.32 -2.06 -10.26
C THR A 122 8.60 -1.68 -11.00
N ALA A 123 8.70 -1.96 -12.31
CA ALA A 123 9.87 -1.59 -13.11
C ALA A 123 10.06 -0.07 -13.20
N LEU A 124 8.97 0.69 -13.36
CA LEU A 124 8.99 2.15 -13.37
C LEU A 124 9.49 2.70 -12.02
N LEU A 125 8.95 2.22 -10.90
CA LEU A 125 9.41 2.60 -9.56
C LEU A 125 10.88 2.28 -9.35
N ARG A 126 11.34 1.10 -9.76
CA ARG A 126 12.77 0.75 -9.70
C ARG A 126 13.65 1.69 -10.52
N ALA A 127 13.21 2.06 -11.72
CA ALA A 127 13.95 2.97 -12.58
C ALA A 127 14.04 4.38 -11.99
N ARG A 128 12.95 4.90 -11.40
CA ARG A 128 12.88 6.26 -10.86
C ARG A 128 13.47 6.40 -9.45
N LEU A 129 13.29 5.38 -8.61
CA LEU A 129 13.75 5.39 -7.22
C LEU A 129 15.16 4.81 -7.04
N GLY A 130 15.73 4.17 -8.08
CA GLY A 130 17.10 3.69 -8.08
C GLY A 130 17.40 2.72 -6.95
N GLY A 131 18.38 3.07 -6.10
CA GLY A 131 18.82 2.25 -4.97
C GLY A 131 17.93 2.35 -3.72
N LEU A 132 16.88 3.19 -3.73
CA LEU A 132 15.97 3.34 -2.61
C LEU A 132 15.22 2.03 -2.36
N ARG A 133 15.22 1.58 -1.10
CA ARG A 133 14.50 0.37 -0.71
C ARG A 133 13.00 0.69 -0.58
N VAL A 134 12.18 -0.02 -1.36
CA VAL A 134 10.72 0.15 -1.37
C VAL A 134 10.07 -1.03 -0.66
N PHE A 135 9.15 -0.74 0.26
CA PHE A 135 8.41 -1.75 1.00
C PHE A 135 6.94 -1.72 0.58
N PRO A 136 6.50 -2.65 -0.29
CA PRO A 136 5.14 -2.69 -0.77
C PRO A 136 4.16 -3.37 0.21
N ALA A 137 2.88 -3.04 0.10
CA ALA A 137 1.76 -3.81 0.63
C ALA A 137 0.79 -4.20 -0.50
N VAL A 138 -0.05 -5.19 -0.25
CA VAL A 138 -1.03 -5.69 -1.23
C VAL A 138 -2.34 -4.93 -1.09
N GLY A 139 -2.79 -4.28 -2.17
CA GLY A 139 -4.10 -3.64 -2.26
C GLY A 139 -5.19 -4.59 -2.75
N ASN A 140 -6.40 -4.07 -2.93
CA ASN A 140 -7.56 -4.89 -3.27
C ASN A 140 -7.80 -5.01 -4.78
N HIS A 141 -7.17 -4.15 -5.59
CA HIS A 141 -7.22 -4.21 -7.05
C HIS A 141 -6.15 -5.14 -7.68
N GLU A 142 -5.18 -5.67 -6.93
CA GLU A 142 -4.15 -6.55 -7.50
C GLU A 142 -4.68 -7.87 -8.04
N ALA A 143 -5.74 -8.43 -7.44
CA ALA A 143 -6.35 -9.68 -7.87
C ALA A 143 -7.45 -9.46 -8.92
N THR A 144 -7.71 -10.50 -9.72
CA THR A 144 -8.90 -10.59 -10.56
C THR A 144 -9.66 -11.90 -10.25
N PRO A 145 -10.98 -11.84 -9.98
CA PRO A 145 -11.80 -10.63 -9.85
C PRO A 145 -11.33 -9.70 -8.71
N VAL A 146 -11.67 -8.41 -8.79
CA VAL A 146 -11.32 -7.42 -7.74
C VAL A 146 -11.77 -7.92 -6.35
N ASN A 147 -10.98 -7.62 -5.31
CA ASN A 147 -11.19 -8.09 -3.92
C ASN A 147 -11.08 -9.61 -3.70
N ALA A 148 -10.85 -10.43 -4.74
CA ALA A 148 -10.84 -11.89 -4.61
C ALA A 148 -9.50 -12.42 -4.07
N PHE A 149 -9.34 -12.39 -2.75
CA PHE A 149 -8.15 -12.88 -2.05
C PHE A 149 -8.47 -14.14 -1.22
N PRO A 150 -8.49 -15.33 -1.84
CA PRO A 150 -8.74 -16.58 -1.15
C PRO A 150 -7.63 -16.86 -0.11
N PRO A 151 -7.98 -17.21 1.14
CA PRO A 151 -6.98 -17.52 2.15
C PRO A 151 -6.17 -18.80 1.82
N PRO A 152 -5.02 -19.04 2.49
CA PRO A 152 -4.09 -20.12 2.12
C PRO A 152 -4.65 -21.55 2.21
N TYR A 153 -5.80 -21.77 2.87
CA TYR A 153 -6.47 -23.07 2.85
C TYR A 153 -7.07 -23.41 1.48
N VAL A 154 -7.32 -22.41 0.62
CA VAL A 154 -7.72 -22.61 -0.78
C VAL A 154 -6.46 -22.91 -1.61
N ARG A 155 -6.45 -24.06 -2.28
CA ARG A 155 -5.28 -24.55 -3.04
C ARG A 155 -5.53 -24.58 -4.55
N GLY A 156 -4.46 -24.82 -5.29
CA GLY A 156 -4.48 -24.98 -6.74
C GLY A 156 -4.74 -23.66 -7.48
N ASN A 157 -5.28 -23.76 -8.69
CA ASN A 157 -5.42 -22.61 -9.59
C ASN A 157 -6.41 -21.54 -9.07
N ARG A 158 -7.26 -21.86 -8.09
CA ARG A 158 -8.18 -20.89 -7.47
C ARG A 158 -7.52 -20.06 -6.38
N SER A 159 -6.33 -20.42 -5.90
CA SER A 159 -5.59 -19.65 -4.91
C SER A 159 -5.01 -18.35 -5.50
N ALA A 160 -4.51 -17.47 -4.62
CA ALA A 160 -3.79 -16.26 -4.99
C ALA A 160 -2.28 -16.50 -5.29
N ALA A 161 -1.82 -17.75 -5.35
CA ALA A 161 -0.40 -18.08 -5.54
C ALA A 161 0.19 -17.44 -6.82
N TRP A 162 -0.58 -17.43 -7.92
CA TRP A 162 -0.16 -16.79 -9.18
C TRP A 162 0.23 -15.31 -9.03
N LEU A 163 -0.41 -14.61 -8.08
CA LEU A 163 -0.19 -13.21 -7.80
C LEU A 163 0.97 -13.04 -6.81
N TYR A 164 0.94 -13.78 -5.69
CA TYR A 164 1.96 -13.67 -4.65
C TYR A 164 3.35 -14.15 -5.11
N ASP A 165 3.42 -15.18 -5.95
CA ASP A 165 4.67 -15.62 -6.56
C ASP A 165 5.24 -14.54 -7.48
N ALA A 166 4.39 -13.91 -8.31
CA ALA A 166 4.81 -12.83 -9.19
C ALA A 166 5.22 -11.57 -8.42
N MET A 167 4.55 -11.25 -7.31
CA MET A 167 4.95 -10.17 -6.39
C MET A 167 6.31 -10.46 -5.77
N ALA A 168 6.54 -11.69 -5.29
CA ALA A 168 7.82 -12.08 -4.73
C ALA A 168 8.95 -11.99 -5.76
N GLU A 169 8.71 -12.37 -7.02
CA GLU A 169 9.68 -12.19 -8.12
C GLU A 169 9.93 -10.71 -8.43
N ALA A 170 8.88 -9.88 -8.50
CA ALA A 170 9.00 -8.47 -8.83
C ALA A 170 9.71 -7.67 -7.71
N TRP A 171 9.45 -8.02 -6.45
CA TRP A 171 9.90 -7.29 -5.27
C TRP A 171 11.14 -7.88 -4.59
N GLN A 172 11.71 -8.98 -5.10
CA GLN A 172 12.88 -9.66 -4.50
C GLN A 172 14.12 -8.76 -4.33
N HIS A 173 14.22 -7.67 -5.08
CA HIS A 173 15.35 -6.75 -4.97
C HIS A 173 15.24 -5.81 -3.76
N TRP A 174 14.04 -5.62 -3.22
CA TRP A 174 13.80 -4.77 -2.06
C TRP A 174 13.61 -5.55 -0.76
N LEU A 175 13.18 -6.81 -0.87
CA LEU A 175 12.77 -7.63 0.27
C LEU A 175 13.75 -8.77 0.55
N PRO A 176 14.09 -9.03 1.82
CA PRO A 176 14.97 -10.14 2.18
C PRO A 176 14.28 -11.49 1.95
N PRO A 177 15.04 -12.60 1.81
CA PRO A 177 14.48 -13.92 1.54
C PRO A 177 13.39 -14.36 2.54
N ALA A 178 13.54 -14.05 3.83
CA ALA A 178 12.53 -14.38 4.85
C ALA A 178 11.19 -13.65 4.61
N ALA A 179 11.23 -12.39 4.17
CA ALA A 179 10.02 -11.64 3.83
C ALA A 179 9.34 -12.20 2.57
N LEU A 180 10.14 -12.61 1.58
CA LEU A 180 9.62 -13.25 0.37
C LEU A 180 8.95 -14.59 0.64
N HIS A 181 9.29 -15.27 1.73
CA HIS A 181 8.63 -16.52 2.11
C HIS A 181 7.19 -16.29 2.56
N THR A 182 6.96 -15.40 3.53
CA THR A 182 5.60 -15.09 4.02
C THR A 182 4.78 -14.37 2.96
N LEU A 183 5.41 -13.53 2.13
CA LEU A 183 4.77 -12.88 0.99
C LEU A 183 4.13 -13.90 0.05
N ARG A 184 4.84 -14.98 -0.31
CA ARG A 184 4.29 -16.05 -1.17
C ARG A 184 3.14 -16.82 -0.51
N VAL A 185 3.13 -16.92 0.81
CA VAL A 185 2.09 -17.66 1.55
C VAL A 185 0.80 -16.86 1.66
N GLY A 186 0.87 -15.58 2.01
CA GLY A 186 -0.32 -14.80 2.36
C GLY A 186 -0.31 -13.33 1.96
N GLY A 187 0.69 -12.86 1.22
CA GLY A 187 0.74 -11.46 0.79
C GLY A 187 1.22 -10.49 1.87
N PHE A 188 1.73 -10.97 3.01
CA PHE A 188 2.21 -10.13 4.13
C PHE A 188 3.64 -10.52 4.53
N TYR A 189 4.36 -9.59 5.16
CA TYR A 189 5.73 -9.84 5.59
C TYR A 189 6.21 -8.84 6.64
N THR A 190 7.35 -9.16 7.27
CA THR A 190 8.11 -8.20 8.08
C THR A 190 9.54 -8.11 7.57
N ALA A 191 10.13 -6.92 7.69
CA ALA A 191 11.54 -6.68 7.38
C ALA A 191 12.10 -5.55 8.25
N GLN A 192 13.37 -5.62 8.59
CA GLN A 192 14.05 -4.50 9.25
C GLN A 192 14.26 -3.37 8.23
N VAL A 193 13.89 -2.14 8.58
CA VAL A 193 14.11 -0.95 7.76
C VAL A 193 15.54 -0.45 8.00
N TRP A 194 15.89 -0.28 9.28
CA TRP A 194 17.23 -0.01 9.81
C TRP A 194 17.32 -0.52 11.26
N PRO A 195 18.52 -0.59 11.88
CA PRO A 195 18.66 -1.08 13.25
C PRO A 195 17.71 -0.36 14.22
N GLY A 196 16.89 -1.13 14.94
CA GLY A 196 15.89 -0.60 15.88
C GLY A 196 14.55 -0.19 15.27
N LEU A 197 14.37 -0.22 13.94
CA LEU A 197 13.06 -0.07 13.30
C LEU A 197 12.73 -1.25 12.37
N ARG A 198 11.63 -1.91 12.69
CA ARG A 198 11.01 -2.97 11.90
C ARG A 198 9.78 -2.45 11.16
N LEU A 199 9.56 -2.97 9.97
CA LEU A 199 8.32 -2.80 9.22
C LEU A 199 7.52 -4.10 9.26
N VAL A 200 6.20 -3.96 9.38
CA VAL A 200 5.21 -5.01 9.10
C VAL A 200 4.35 -4.53 7.94
N SER A 201 4.33 -5.28 6.85
CA SER A 201 3.42 -5.09 5.73
C SER A 201 2.30 -6.12 5.82
N LEU A 202 1.07 -5.65 6.02
CA LEU A 202 -0.12 -6.48 6.16
C LEU A 202 -0.88 -6.58 4.85
N ASN A 203 -1.44 -7.76 4.58
CA ASN A 203 -2.43 -7.96 3.54
C ASN A 203 -3.82 -7.71 4.12
N MET A 204 -4.31 -6.49 3.93
CA MET A 204 -5.60 -6.05 4.49
C MET A 204 -6.80 -6.66 3.76
N ASN A 205 -6.62 -7.36 2.64
CA ASN A 205 -7.70 -8.08 1.97
C ASN A 205 -8.30 -9.21 2.82
N PHE A 206 -7.55 -9.72 3.80
CA PHE A 206 -8.06 -10.69 4.78
C PHE A 206 -8.95 -10.08 5.86
N CYS A 207 -9.06 -8.75 5.90
CA CYS A 207 -10.04 -8.06 6.73
C CYS A 207 -11.19 -7.46 5.90
N SER A 208 -11.06 -7.35 4.58
CA SER A 208 -11.99 -6.61 3.72
C SER A 208 -13.40 -7.21 3.71
N GLN A 209 -14.42 -6.35 3.84
CA GLN A 209 -15.82 -6.74 3.67
C GLN A 209 -16.14 -7.16 2.23
N ALA A 210 -15.37 -6.69 1.24
CA ALA A 210 -15.55 -6.99 -0.17
C ALA A 210 -14.90 -8.32 -0.60
N ASN A 211 -14.06 -8.92 0.25
CA ASN A 211 -13.45 -10.21 -0.04
C ASN A 211 -14.46 -11.34 0.24
N PHE A 212 -15.22 -11.73 -0.78
CA PHE A 212 -16.26 -12.74 -0.68
C PHE A 212 -15.75 -14.13 -0.25
N TRP A 213 -14.46 -14.43 -0.36
CA TRP A 213 -13.89 -15.70 0.13
C TRP A 213 -13.99 -15.86 1.65
N LEU A 214 -14.08 -14.74 2.38
CA LEU A 214 -14.21 -14.75 3.84
C LEU A 214 -15.58 -15.25 4.32
N LEU A 215 -16.57 -15.37 3.42
CA LEU A 215 -17.84 -16.04 3.72
C LEU A 215 -17.66 -17.51 4.10
N ILE A 216 -16.60 -18.16 3.62
CA ILE A 216 -16.28 -19.55 3.97
C ILE A 216 -15.74 -19.62 5.40
N ASN A 217 -14.73 -18.79 5.69
CA ASN A 217 -14.14 -18.65 7.01
C ASN A 217 -13.40 -17.31 7.13
N ALA A 218 -13.90 -16.44 8.01
CA ALA A 218 -13.33 -15.13 8.31
C ALA A 218 -12.46 -15.12 9.60
N THR A 219 -12.27 -16.26 10.26
CA THR A 219 -11.45 -16.35 11.47
C THR A 219 -9.97 -16.27 11.11
N ASP A 220 -9.35 -15.15 11.47
CA ASP A 220 -7.93 -14.80 11.23
C ASP A 220 -7.35 -15.44 9.96
N PRO A 221 -7.80 -15.04 8.75
CA PRO A 221 -7.37 -15.69 7.54
C PRO A 221 -5.85 -15.60 7.39
N ALA A 222 -5.23 -16.73 7.02
CA ALA A 222 -3.79 -16.93 7.00
C ALA A 222 -3.06 -16.85 8.36
N GLY A 223 -3.79 -16.76 9.48
CA GLY A 223 -3.19 -16.55 10.81
C GLY A 223 -2.47 -15.21 10.92
N GLN A 224 -2.89 -14.20 10.15
CA GLN A 224 -2.15 -12.94 9.99
C GLN A 224 -2.11 -12.12 11.29
N LEU A 225 -3.21 -12.04 12.06
CA LEU A 225 -3.21 -11.35 13.35
C LEU A 225 -2.41 -12.11 14.40
N GLN A 226 -2.49 -13.45 14.41
CA GLN A 226 -1.66 -14.28 15.27
C GLN A 226 -0.16 -14.10 14.96
N TRP A 227 0.19 -14.04 13.68
CA TRP A 227 1.55 -13.76 13.21
C TRP A 227 1.99 -12.34 13.61
N LEU A 228 1.13 -11.33 13.42
CA LEU A 228 1.41 -9.94 13.79
C LEU A 228 1.73 -9.82 15.29
N MET A 229 0.93 -10.45 16.16
CA MET A 229 1.20 -10.48 17.60
C MET A 229 2.58 -11.05 17.93
N GLY A 230 3.00 -12.11 17.23
CA GLY A 230 4.34 -12.68 17.38
C GLY A 230 5.44 -11.70 16.99
N VAL A 231 5.30 -11.05 15.84
CA VAL A 231 6.27 -10.04 15.37
C VAL A 231 6.38 -8.85 16.32
N LEU A 232 5.25 -8.38 16.87
CA LEU A 232 5.23 -7.27 17.82
C LEU A 232 5.82 -7.67 19.18
N ALA A 233 5.56 -8.89 19.65
CA ALA A 233 6.17 -9.41 20.88
C ALA A 233 7.69 -9.57 20.76
N ASP A 234 8.17 -10.06 19.60
CA ASP A 234 9.60 -10.14 19.31
C ASP A 234 10.24 -8.75 19.27
N ALA A 235 9.60 -7.79 18.58
CA ALA A 235 10.09 -6.41 18.54
C ALA A 235 10.12 -5.74 19.93
N GLU A 236 9.10 -5.97 20.77
CA GLU A 236 9.05 -5.48 22.15
C GLU A 236 10.20 -6.05 22.99
N ARG A 237 10.44 -7.36 22.90
CA ARG A 237 11.56 -8.03 23.58
C ARG A 237 12.91 -7.48 23.12
N ASP A 238 13.05 -7.24 21.82
CA ASP A 238 14.31 -6.82 21.21
C ASP A 238 14.51 -5.29 21.25
N GLY A 239 13.56 -4.55 21.84
CA GLY A 239 13.61 -3.09 21.97
C GLY A 239 13.44 -2.34 20.63
N GLU A 240 12.93 -3.00 19.59
CA GLU A 240 12.67 -2.39 18.29
C GLU A 240 11.35 -1.59 18.33
N LYS A 241 11.28 -0.56 17.49
CA LYS A 241 10.02 0.09 17.11
C LYS A 241 9.46 -0.54 15.84
N VAL A 242 8.15 -0.44 15.66
CA VAL A 242 7.45 -1.01 14.51
C VAL A 242 6.66 0.05 13.75
N HIS A 243 6.87 0.10 12.43
CA HIS A 243 5.93 0.71 11.50
C HIS A 243 5.04 -0.37 10.90
N ILE A 244 3.73 -0.12 10.85
CA ILE A 244 2.78 -0.99 10.15
C ILE A 244 2.34 -0.30 8.86
N ILE A 245 2.40 -1.02 7.73
CA ILE A 245 1.83 -0.58 6.47
C ILE A 245 0.77 -1.58 6.01
N GLY A 246 -0.28 -1.09 5.38
CA GLY A 246 -1.32 -1.90 4.76
C GLY A 246 -2.09 -1.07 3.74
N HIS A 247 -3.02 -1.69 3.02
CA HIS A 247 -3.83 -0.96 2.05
C HIS A 247 -5.11 -0.39 2.68
N ILE A 248 -6.10 -1.25 2.95
CA ILE A 248 -7.39 -0.88 3.54
C ILE A 248 -7.17 -0.48 5.02
N PRO A 249 -7.66 0.70 5.46
CA PRO A 249 -7.49 1.12 6.83
C PRO A 249 -8.32 0.27 7.82
N PRO A 250 -7.85 0.08 9.06
CA PRO A 250 -8.46 -0.86 10.01
C PRO A 250 -9.93 -0.61 10.35
N ALA A 251 -10.44 0.63 10.32
CA ALA A 251 -11.85 0.88 10.57
C ALA A 251 -12.78 0.37 9.45
N HIS A 252 -12.26 0.14 8.25
CA HIS A 252 -13.02 -0.35 7.09
C HIS A 252 -13.09 -1.89 7.02
N CYS A 253 -12.34 -2.58 7.89
CA CYS A 253 -12.32 -4.02 8.01
C CYS A 253 -13.62 -4.61 8.59
N LEU A 254 -13.81 -5.93 8.40
CA LEU A 254 -14.80 -6.73 9.11
C LEU A 254 -14.69 -6.52 10.62
N ARG A 255 -15.83 -6.32 11.29
CA ARG A 255 -15.90 -5.95 12.71
C ARG A 255 -15.00 -6.78 13.61
N SER A 256 -15.07 -8.11 13.51
CA SER A 256 -14.27 -9.00 14.36
C SER A 256 -12.77 -8.85 14.11
N TRP A 257 -12.35 -8.64 12.87
CA TRP A 257 -10.95 -8.42 12.54
C TRP A 257 -10.48 -7.06 13.08
N SER A 258 -11.25 -6.01 12.82
CA SER A 258 -10.98 -4.64 13.28
C SER A 258 -10.84 -4.57 14.81
N TRP A 259 -11.76 -5.21 15.55
CA TRP A 259 -11.70 -5.28 17.02
C TRP A 259 -10.44 -5.97 17.54
N ASN A 260 -10.03 -7.09 16.93
CA ASN A 260 -8.81 -7.78 17.35
C ASN A 260 -7.56 -6.96 16.99
N TYR A 261 -7.52 -6.33 15.82
CA TYR A 261 -6.44 -5.41 15.46
C TYR A 261 -6.34 -4.23 16.46
N TYR A 262 -7.48 -3.64 16.84
CA TYR A 262 -7.53 -2.56 17.82
C TYR A 262 -6.93 -2.95 19.19
N ARG A 263 -7.22 -4.18 19.64
CA ARG A 263 -6.65 -4.76 20.87
C ARG A 263 -5.15 -5.00 20.77
N ILE A 264 -4.68 -5.48 19.62
CA ILE A 264 -3.25 -5.67 19.35
C ILE A 264 -2.53 -4.32 19.40
N VAL A 265 -3.06 -3.30 18.72
CA VAL A 265 -2.51 -1.95 18.77
C VAL A 265 -2.45 -1.41 20.20
N ASN A 266 -3.51 -1.61 20.98
CA ASN A 266 -3.55 -1.24 22.41
C ASN A 266 -2.45 -1.94 23.22
N ARG A 267 -2.34 -3.28 23.12
CA ARG A 267 -1.33 -4.06 23.86
C ARG A 267 0.10 -3.62 23.52
N PHE A 268 0.35 -3.26 22.27
CA PHE A 268 1.69 -2.92 21.78
C PHE A 268 1.87 -1.41 21.53
N GLU A 269 1.13 -0.56 22.25
CA GLU A 269 1.21 0.91 22.10
C GLU A 269 2.63 1.47 22.34
N GLY A 270 3.44 0.79 23.16
CA GLY A 270 4.83 1.14 23.41
C GLY A 270 5.79 0.72 22.28
N THR A 271 5.37 -0.17 21.39
CA THR A 271 6.22 -0.82 20.36
C THR A 271 5.89 -0.30 18.97
N ILE A 272 4.60 -0.07 18.66
CA ILE A 272 4.15 0.50 17.39
C ILE A 272 4.42 2.01 17.40
N ALA A 273 5.29 2.47 16.51
CA ALA A 273 5.65 3.89 16.41
C ALA A 273 4.76 4.67 15.42
N ALA A 274 4.29 4.03 14.35
CA ALA A 274 3.41 4.65 13.36
C ALA A 274 2.71 3.58 12.50
N GLN A 275 1.57 3.95 11.92
CA GLN A 275 0.82 3.10 10.98
C GLN A 275 0.44 3.90 9.74
N PHE A 276 0.46 3.27 8.56
CA PHE A 276 0.24 3.95 7.29
C PHE A 276 -0.61 3.10 6.33
N PHE A 277 -1.65 3.71 5.77
CA PHE A 277 -2.63 3.07 4.90
C PHE A 277 -2.98 3.97 3.70
N GLY A 278 -3.78 3.45 2.77
CA GLY A 278 -4.31 4.16 1.60
C GLY A 278 -5.77 3.80 1.38
N HIS A 279 -6.13 3.36 0.17
CA HIS A 279 -7.45 2.81 -0.22
C HIS A 279 -8.59 3.82 -0.29
N THR A 280 -8.64 4.80 0.62
CA THR A 280 -9.76 5.78 0.65
C THR A 280 -9.59 6.88 -0.39
N HIS A 281 -8.38 7.02 -0.93
CA HIS A 281 -7.94 8.03 -1.88
C HIS A 281 -7.89 9.46 -1.31
N LEU A 282 -8.22 9.64 -0.03
CA LEU A 282 -8.31 10.93 0.63
C LEU A 282 -7.19 11.09 1.67
N ASP A 283 -6.89 12.34 2.01
CA ASP A 283 -5.94 12.68 3.06
C ASP A 283 -6.68 12.72 4.41
N GLU A 284 -6.50 11.67 5.21
CA GLU A 284 -7.17 11.51 6.50
C GLU A 284 -6.34 10.67 7.49
N PHE A 285 -6.89 10.44 8.68
CA PHE A 285 -6.24 9.62 9.69
C PHE A 285 -7.25 8.99 10.66
N GLU A 286 -6.86 7.87 11.26
CA GLU A 286 -7.60 7.19 12.32
C GLU A 286 -6.83 7.26 13.64
N LEU A 287 -7.52 7.65 14.71
CA LEU A 287 -6.98 7.63 16.08
C LEU A 287 -7.42 6.35 16.80
N PHE A 288 -6.46 5.72 17.47
CA PHE A 288 -6.71 4.59 18.36
C PHE A 288 -6.69 5.10 19.81
N TYR A 289 -7.60 4.60 20.63
CA TYR A 289 -7.74 4.95 22.04
C TYR A 289 -7.57 3.72 22.92
N ASP A 290 -7.39 3.93 24.23
CA ASP A 290 -7.33 2.86 25.20
C ASP A 290 -8.64 2.03 25.21
N GLU A 291 -8.55 0.71 25.28
CA GLU A 291 -9.74 -0.16 25.23
C GLU A 291 -10.69 0.04 26.42
N GLU A 292 -10.16 0.40 27.60
CA GLU A 292 -10.93 0.46 28.85
C GLU A 292 -11.93 1.63 28.86
N THR A 293 -11.50 2.82 28.40
CA THR A 293 -12.28 4.06 28.51
C THR A 293 -12.48 4.79 27.18
N LEU A 294 -11.76 4.42 26.12
CA LEU A 294 -11.77 5.08 24.81
C LEU A 294 -11.51 6.60 24.91
N SER A 295 -10.62 7.02 25.81
CA SER A 295 -10.41 8.44 26.14
C SER A 295 -8.98 8.93 25.91
N ARG A 296 -7.99 8.06 26.07
CA ARG A 296 -6.57 8.35 25.88
C ARG A 296 -6.10 7.84 24.52
N PRO A 297 -5.61 8.70 23.61
CA PRO A 297 -5.05 8.23 22.35
C PRO A 297 -3.77 7.41 22.59
N VAL A 298 -3.68 6.26 21.92
CA VAL A 298 -2.56 5.30 22.04
C VAL A 298 -1.79 5.11 20.74
N SER A 299 -2.41 5.38 19.59
CA SER A 299 -1.78 5.27 18.27
C SER A 299 -2.52 6.10 17.23
N ILE A 300 -1.88 6.27 16.08
CA ILE A 300 -2.43 6.93 14.90
C ILE A 300 -2.11 6.12 13.65
N ALA A 301 -3.10 6.01 12.75
CA ALA A 301 -2.91 5.52 11.40
C ALA A 301 -3.12 6.67 10.42
N PHE A 302 -2.08 6.99 9.66
CA PHE A 302 -2.16 7.97 8.57
C PHE A 302 -2.70 7.27 7.33
N ILE A 303 -3.70 7.87 6.69
CA ILE A 303 -4.30 7.39 5.45
C ILE A 303 -3.95 8.41 4.38
N ALA A 304 -3.02 8.04 3.50
CA ALA A 304 -2.52 8.97 2.50
C ALA A 304 -3.51 9.08 1.32
N PRO A 305 -3.59 10.27 0.68
CA PRO A 305 -4.38 10.43 -0.53
C PRO A 305 -3.79 9.61 -1.69
N SER A 306 -4.62 9.37 -2.70
CA SER A 306 -4.20 8.60 -3.87
C SER A 306 -3.37 9.40 -4.86
N VAL A 307 -2.51 8.69 -5.58
CA VAL A 307 -1.92 9.22 -6.81
C VAL A 307 -2.99 9.33 -7.91
N THR A 308 -3.96 8.42 -8.00
CA THR A 308 -5.01 8.48 -9.02
C THR A 308 -5.93 9.70 -8.88
N THR A 309 -6.58 10.08 -9.98
CA THR A 309 -7.66 11.08 -9.98
C THR A 309 -9.01 10.51 -9.57
N TYR A 310 -9.15 9.18 -9.44
CA TYR A 310 -10.40 8.51 -9.14
C TYR A 310 -10.83 8.83 -7.69
N ILE A 311 -11.96 9.49 -7.39
CA ILE A 311 -12.87 10.19 -8.30
C ILE A 311 -12.78 11.69 -8.06
N SER A 312 -12.53 12.43 -9.14
CA SER A 312 -12.49 13.90 -9.14
C SER A 312 -11.49 14.51 -8.16
N LEU A 313 -10.30 13.90 -8.03
CA LEU A 313 -9.21 14.37 -7.18
C LEU A 313 -8.01 14.86 -7.98
N ASN A 314 -7.14 15.63 -7.33
CA ASN A 314 -5.78 15.85 -7.84
C ASN A 314 -4.92 14.63 -7.55
N PRO A 315 -3.97 14.27 -8.43
CA PRO A 315 -2.88 13.35 -8.08
C PRO A 315 -2.04 13.92 -6.93
N GLY A 316 -1.76 13.10 -5.91
CA GLY A 316 -1.00 13.46 -4.71
C GLY A 316 -0.03 12.39 -4.25
#